data_AF-A0A662KTA0-F1
#
_entry.id   AF-A0A662KTA0-F1
#
_cell.length_a   1.000
_cell.length_b   1.000
_cell.length_c   1.000
_cell.angle_alpha   90.00
_cell.angle_beta   90.00
_cell.angle_gamma   90.00
#
_symmetry.space_group_name_H-M   'P 1'
#
loop_
_entity.id
_entity.type
_entity.pdbx_description
1 polymer ?
#
loop_
_entity_poly.entity_id
_entity_poly.type
_entity_poly.pdbx_seq_one_letter_code
_entity_poly.pdbx_strand_id
1 'polypeptide(L)'
;MKLRIITIFTLLFATLVFADNILIFMDENQTDHLRAYGVAYWCLQRGYEVEWLLNYRGGSFLTPAQPDIEKICKTRGVAYTIVSNTEVAQIYNTIENSNMEAILLEKAPKIGVYVPKTHEPWDDAVRL
;
A
#
# COMPACT_ATOMS: atom_id res chain seq x y z
N MET A 1 -26.34 -29.40 -29.51
CA MET A 1 -24.96 -29.69 -29.01
C MET A 1 -24.01 -28.52 -29.13
N LYS A 2 -23.87 -27.87 -30.30
CA LYS A 2 -22.92 -26.74 -30.50
C LYS A 2 -23.08 -25.58 -29.50
N LEU A 3 -24.32 -25.19 -29.19
CA LEU A 3 -24.59 -24.09 -28.25
C LEU A 3 -24.15 -24.39 -26.80
N ARG A 4 -24.33 -25.64 -26.34
CA ARG A 4 -23.88 -26.10 -25.00
C ARG A 4 -22.36 -26.17 -24.90
N ILE A 5 -21.67 -26.55 -25.98
CA ILE A 5 -20.20 -26.58 -26.04
C ILE A 5 -19.64 -25.16 -25.96
N ILE A 6 -20.25 -24.20 -26.64
CA ILE A 6 -19.87 -22.78 -26.57
C ILE A 6 -20.03 -22.25 -25.14
N THR A 7 -21.16 -22.52 -24.47
CA THR A 7 -21.38 -22.07 -23.08
C THR A 7 -20.36 -22.65 -22.09
N ILE A 8 -20.00 -23.93 -22.25
CA ILE A 8 -18.96 -24.57 -21.42
C ILE A 8 -17.58 -23.94 -21.69
N PHE A 9 -17.27 -23.64 -22.96
CA PHE A 9 -16.00 -23.01 -23.33
C PHE A 9 -15.88 -21.57 -22.84
N THR A 10 -16.98 -20.80 -22.85
CA THR A 10 -17.02 -19.43 -22.31
C THR A 10 -16.89 -19.41 -20.78
N LEU A 11 -17.46 -20.40 -20.08
CA LEU A 11 -17.34 -20.52 -18.63
C LEU A 11 -15.93 -20.92 -18.19
N LEU A 12 -15.22 -21.73 -18.99
CA LEU A 12 -13.84 -22.15 -18.72
C LEU A 12 -12.81 -21.02 -18.85
N PHE A 13 -13.13 -19.97 -19.63
CA PHE A 13 -12.23 -18.83 -19.86
C PHE A 13 -12.38 -17.70 -18.83
N ALA A 14 -13.42 -17.75 -17.99
CA ALA A 14 -13.79 -16.67 -17.08
C ALA A 14 -12.95 -16.60 -15.78
N THR A 15 -11.97 -17.49 -15.58
CA THR A 15 -11.37 -17.71 -14.24
C THR A 15 -9.87 -17.39 -14.14
N LEU A 16 -9.32 -16.51 -14.96
CA LEU A 16 -7.92 -16.09 -14.87
C LEU A 16 -7.80 -14.58 -14.63
N VAL A 17 -8.37 -14.10 -13.51
CA VAL A 17 -8.04 -12.77 -12.99
C VAL A 17 -6.92 -12.96 -11.98
N PHE A 18 -5.70 -12.60 -12.36
CA PHE A 18 -4.59 -12.46 -11.42
C PHE A 18 -4.68 -11.06 -10.81
N ALA A 19 -4.82 -10.99 -9.49
CA ALA A 19 -4.68 -9.74 -8.77
C ALA A 19 -3.19 -9.52 -8.51
N ASP A 20 -2.65 -8.39 -8.96
CA ASP A 20 -1.31 -7.94 -8.59
C ASP A 20 -1.41 -6.94 -7.43
N ASN A 21 -0.29 -6.73 -6.74
CA ASN A 21 -0.17 -5.76 -5.66
C ASN A 21 0.96 -4.78 -5.96
N ILE A 22 0.92 -3.62 -5.32
CA ILE A 22 1.99 -2.63 -5.33
C ILE A 22 2.68 -2.68 -3.98
N LEU A 23 3.98 -3.00 -4.01
CA LEU A 23 4.87 -2.92 -2.85
C LEU A 23 5.61 -1.57 -2.90
N ILE A 24 5.24 -0.67 -1.99
CA ILE A 24 5.86 0.64 -1.79
C ILE A 24 7.06 0.46 -0.87
N PHE A 25 8.25 0.86 -1.35
CA PHE A 25 9.49 0.60 -0.63
C PHE A 25 9.67 1.53 0.56
N MET A 26 10.23 0.99 1.63
CA MET A 26 10.63 1.73 2.83
C MET A 26 12.08 1.43 3.26
N ASP A 27 12.83 0.68 2.45
CA ASP A 27 14.27 0.48 2.61
C ASP A 27 15.08 1.56 1.87
N GLU A 28 16.39 1.37 1.76
CA GLU A 28 17.33 2.32 1.14
C GLU A 28 17.02 2.66 -0.33
N ASN A 29 16.16 1.88 -1.00
CA ASN A 29 15.71 2.21 -2.35
C ASN A 29 14.65 3.32 -2.37
N GLN A 30 14.15 3.75 -1.22
CA GLN A 30 13.26 4.88 -1.08
C GLN A 30 14.05 6.14 -0.69
N THR A 31 14.00 7.17 -1.53
CA THR A 31 14.73 8.42 -1.29
C THR A 31 13.99 9.38 -0.36
N ASP A 32 12.66 9.25 -0.24
CA ASP A 32 11.82 10.05 0.64
C ASP A 32 10.73 9.19 1.28
N HIS A 33 10.99 8.70 2.49
CA HIS A 33 10.06 7.85 3.24
C HIS A 33 8.78 8.60 3.65
N LEU A 34 8.84 9.91 3.89
CA LEU A 34 7.66 10.70 4.26
C LEU A 34 6.67 10.78 3.10
N ARG A 35 7.16 10.87 1.86
CA ARG A 35 6.29 10.77 0.67
C ARG A 35 5.67 9.38 0.52
N ALA A 36 6.39 8.31 0.84
CA ALA A 36 5.85 6.95 0.83
C ALA A 36 4.72 6.78 1.86
N TYR A 37 4.89 7.28 3.09
CA TYR A 37 3.80 7.40 4.06
C TYR A 37 2.63 8.22 3.52
N GLY A 38 2.92 9.34 2.85
CA GLY A 38 1.90 10.17 2.22
C GLY A 38 1.10 9.46 1.11
N VAL A 39 1.69 8.48 0.43
CA VAL A 39 0.97 7.61 -0.52
C VAL A 39 0.12 6.59 0.23
N ALA A 40 0.66 5.89 1.22
CA ALA A 40 -0.10 4.94 2.05
C ALA A 40 -1.32 5.61 2.70
N TYR A 41 -1.14 6.82 3.26
CA TYR A 41 -2.22 7.65 3.79
C TYR A 41 -3.26 8.00 2.74
N TRP A 42 -2.82 8.41 1.54
CA TRP A 42 -3.72 8.74 0.44
C TRP A 42 -4.54 7.53 -0.02
N CYS A 43 -3.94 6.33 -0.03
CA CYS A 43 -4.65 5.07 -0.32
C CYS A 43 -5.77 4.83 0.70
N LEU A 44 -5.45 4.95 2.00
CA LEU A 44 -6.42 4.81 3.09
C LEU A 44 -7.55 5.83 3.02
N GLN A 45 -7.28 7.07 2.61
CA GLN A 45 -8.31 8.09 2.42
C GLN A 45 -9.31 7.73 1.31
N ARG A 46 -8.87 6.95 0.32
CA ARG A 46 -9.70 6.46 -0.78
C ARG A 46 -10.39 5.12 -0.48
N GLY A 47 -10.14 4.55 0.70
CA GLY A 47 -10.70 3.27 1.11
C GLY A 47 -10.02 2.06 0.49
N TYR A 48 -8.80 2.23 -0.05
CA TYR A 48 -7.98 1.07 -0.41
C TYR A 48 -7.43 0.39 0.84
N GLU A 49 -7.39 -0.93 0.81
CA GLU A 49 -6.69 -1.72 1.81
C GLU A 49 -5.19 -1.50 1.69
N VAL A 50 -4.53 -1.27 2.83
CA VAL A 50 -3.08 -1.08 2.91
C VAL A 50 -2.57 -1.95 4.04
N GLU A 51 -1.58 -2.80 3.78
CA GLU A 51 -0.87 -3.51 4.82
C GLU A 51 0.47 -2.84 5.09
N TRP A 52 0.79 -2.68 6.37
CA TRP A 52 2.11 -2.29 6.82
C TRP A 52 2.91 -3.53 7.19
N LEU A 53 3.98 -3.78 6.43
CA LEU A 53 4.84 -4.94 6.61
C LEU A 53 5.99 -4.57 7.57
N LEU A 54 5.73 -4.62 8.87
CA LEU A 54 6.68 -4.29 9.93
C LEU A 54 7.97 -5.09 9.79
N ASN A 55 9.11 -4.38 9.85
CA ASN A 55 10.47 -4.91 9.71
C ASN A 55 10.78 -5.61 8.38
N TYR A 56 9.80 -5.81 7.49
CA TYR A 56 10.05 -6.25 6.12
C TYR A 56 10.42 -5.04 5.26
N ARG A 57 11.62 -5.07 4.68
CA ARG A 57 12.15 -3.98 3.83
C ARG A 57 11.92 -2.58 4.42
N GLY A 58 12.34 -2.39 5.68
CA GLY A 58 12.23 -1.11 6.38
C GLY A 58 10.82 -0.71 6.79
N GLY A 59 9.84 -1.62 6.77
CA GLY A 59 8.44 -1.29 7.08
C GLY A 59 7.63 -0.95 5.83
N SER A 60 7.82 -1.69 4.73
CA SER A 60 7.18 -1.41 3.44
C SER A 60 5.65 -1.49 3.49
N PHE A 61 4.98 -0.86 2.52
CA PHE A 61 3.51 -0.93 2.40
C PHE A 61 3.10 -1.77 1.22
N LEU A 62 2.10 -2.64 1.41
CA LEU A 62 1.46 -3.40 0.36
C LEU A 62 0.05 -2.84 0.10
N THR A 63 -0.30 -2.66 -1.16
CA THR A 63 -1.60 -2.14 -1.61
C THR A 63 -2.07 -2.90 -2.85
N PRO A 64 -3.36 -2.95 -3.17
CA PRO A 64 -3.83 -3.54 -4.43
C PRO A 64 -3.22 -2.79 -5.62
N ALA A 65 -2.88 -3.50 -6.70
CA ALA A 65 -2.41 -2.83 -7.91
C ALA A 65 -3.57 -2.10 -8.60
N GLN A 66 -3.60 -0.78 -8.45
CA GLN A 66 -4.58 0.09 -9.08
C GLN A 66 -3.87 1.20 -9.88
N PRO A 67 -4.35 1.56 -11.09
CA PRO A 67 -3.68 2.55 -11.94
C PRO A 67 -3.50 3.93 -11.30
N ASP A 68 -4.41 4.32 -10.42
CA ASP A 68 -4.36 5.61 -9.71
C ASP A 68 -3.33 5.60 -8.58
N ILE A 69 -3.13 4.47 -7.90
CA ILE A 69 -2.07 4.27 -6.90
C ILE A 69 -0.70 4.36 -7.59
N GLU A 70 -0.51 3.68 -8.72
CA GLU A 70 0.72 3.81 -9.50
C GLU A 70 0.99 5.25 -9.94
N LYS A 71 -0.07 5.95 -10.40
CA LYS A 71 0.04 7.33 -10.83
C LYS A 71 0.47 8.24 -9.69
N ILE A 72 -0.08 8.09 -8.48
CA ILE A 72 0.32 8.93 -7.34
C ILE A 72 1.76 8.62 -6.89
N CYS A 73 2.18 7.35 -6.91
CA CYS A 73 3.57 6.97 -6.63
C CYS A 73 4.53 7.67 -7.61
N LYS A 74 4.27 7.56 -8.92
CA LYS A 74 5.06 8.21 -9.97
C LYS A 74 5.07 9.74 -9.81
N THR A 75 3.91 10.35 -9.60
CA THR A 75 3.76 11.80 -9.48
C THR A 75 4.50 12.36 -8.26
N ARG A 76 4.57 11.59 -7.16
CA ARG A 76 5.28 11.99 -5.94
C ARG A 76 6.73 11.54 -5.87
N GLY A 77 7.21 10.78 -6.87
CA GLY A 77 8.57 10.24 -6.90
C GLY A 77 8.80 9.17 -5.83
N VAL A 78 7.78 8.38 -5.49
CA VAL A 78 7.85 7.29 -4.51
C VAL A 78 8.24 6.00 -5.22
N ALA A 79 9.31 5.35 -4.77
CA ALA A 79 9.76 4.07 -5.30
C ALA A 79 8.80 2.93 -4.91
N TYR A 80 8.45 2.08 -5.89
CA TYR A 80 7.58 0.93 -5.72
C TYR A 80 7.89 -0.15 -6.78
N THR A 81 7.34 -1.34 -6.58
CA THR A 81 7.25 -2.38 -7.63
C THR A 81 5.87 -3.02 -7.63
N ILE A 82 5.49 -3.57 -8.76
CA ILE A 82 4.34 -4.47 -8.86
C ILE A 82 4.83 -5.87 -8.47
N VAL A 83 4.07 -6.56 -7.63
CA VAL A 83 4.33 -7.93 -7.18
C VAL A 83 3.10 -8.80 -7.44
N SER A 84 3.34 -9.99 -7.96
CA SER A 84 2.34 -11.04 -8.16
C SER A 84 1.89 -11.65 -6.82
N ASN A 85 0.74 -12.33 -6.82
CA ASN A 85 0.30 -13.09 -5.65
C ASN A 85 1.32 -14.14 -5.17
N THR A 86 2.10 -14.73 -6.09
CA THR A 86 3.16 -15.67 -5.74
C THR A 86 4.29 -15.01 -4.98
N GLU A 87 4.69 -13.79 -5.37
CA GLU A 87 5.70 -13.01 -4.66
C GLU A 87 5.17 -12.55 -3.30
N VAL A 88 3.91 -12.10 -3.23
CA VAL A 88 3.26 -11.74 -1.96
C VAL A 88 3.25 -12.92 -0.98
N ALA A 89 2.96 -14.14 -1.44
CA ALA A 89 3.03 -15.34 -0.60
C ALA A 89 4.45 -15.60 -0.06
N GLN A 90 5.49 -15.32 -0.87
CA GLN A 90 6.89 -15.43 -0.43
C GLN A 90 7.26 -14.34 0.58
N ILE A 91 6.73 -13.12 0.42
CA ILE A 91 6.87 -12.03 1.39
C ILE A 91 6.27 -12.47 2.73
N TYR A 92 5.03 -12.96 2.75
CA TYR A 92 4.40 -13.44 3.98
C TYR A 92 5.15 -14.60 4.61
N ASN A 93 5.63 -15.56 3.82
CA ASN A 93 6.47 -16.64 4.33
C ASN A 93 7.75 -16.11 5.01
N THR A 94 8.38 -15.08 4.44
CA THR A 94 9.54 -14.44 5.07
C THR A 94 9.16 -13.77 6.38
N ILE A 95 8.02 -13.07 6.42
CA ILE A 95 7.51 -12.39 7.60
C ILE A 95 7.25 -13.38 8.74
N GLU A 96 6.53 -14.48 8.46
CA GLU A 96 6.18 -15.52 9.45
C GLU A 96 7.40 -16.22 10.06
N ASN A 97 8.51 -16.30 9.33
CA ASN A 97 9.73 -17.00 9.75
C ASN A 97 10.79 -16.07 10.36
N SER A 98 10.46 -14.80 10.64
CA SER A 98 11.38 -13.79 11.15
C SER A 98 10.71 -12.87 12.18
N ASN A 99 11.47 -11.93 12.77
CA ASN A 99 10.92 -10.92 13.68
C ASN A 99 10.23 -9.78 12.92
N MET A 100 9.17 -10.11 12.17
CA MET A 100 8.40 -9.23 11.30
C MET A 100 6.90 -9.45 11.52
N GLU A 101 6.06 -8.56 11.03
CA GLU A 101 4.59 -8.65 11.16
C GLU A 101 3.89 -7.97 9.98
N ALA A 102 2.73 -8.47 9.55
CA ALA A 102 1.89 -7.79 8.56
C ALA A 102 0.65 -7.23 9.25
N ILE A 103 0.51 -5.90 9.30
CA ILE A 103 -0.60 -5.22 9.95
C ILE A 103 -1.50 -4.57 8.90
N LEU A 104 -2.76 -5.00 8.84
CA LEU A 104 -3.78 -4.34 8.02
C LEU A 104 -4.12 -2.96 8.61
N LEU A 105 -4.05 -1.92 7.78
CA LEU A 105 -4.46 -0.57 8.11
C LEU A 105 -5.89 -0.33 7.58
N GLU A 106 -6.86 -0.19 8.49
CA GLU A 106 -8.27 -0.11 8.11
C GLU A 106 -8.73 1.30 7.70
N LYS A 107 -8.11 2.36 8.26
CA LYS A 107 -8.58 3.73 8.07
C LYS A 107 -7.47 4.76 8.18
N ALA A 108 -7.59 5.83 7.39
CA ALA A 108 -6.73 6.99 7.48
C ALA A 108 -6.79 7.61 8.90
N PRO A 109 -5.65 7.75 9.60
CA PRO A 109 -5.62 8.33 10.94
C PRO A 109 -6.07 9.80 10.92
N LYS A 110 -6.69 10.23 12.01
CA LYS A 110 -6.99 11.64 12.27
C LYS A 110 -5.99 12.17 13.30
N ILE A 111 -5.40 13.32 13.03
CA ILE A 111 -4.45 13.97 13.94
C ILE A 111 -5.17 15.09 14.68
N GLY A 112 -5.19 15.02 16.00
CA GLY A 112 -5.60 16.13 16.86
C GLY A 112 -4.37 16.96 17.23
N VAL A 113 -4.34 18.22 16.82
CA VAL A 113 -3.26 19.14 17.18
C VAL A 113 -3.77 20.04 18.31
N TYR A 114 -3.17 19.93 19.49
CA TYR A 114 -3.47 20.83 20.60
C TYR A 114 -2.61 22.07 20.51
N VAL A 115 -3.26 23.23 20.55
CA VAL A 115 -2.58 24.51 20.49
C VAL A 115 -2.80 25.27 21.80
N PRO A 116 -1.74 25.57 22.57
CA PRO A 116 -1.83 26.36 23.79
C PRO A 116 -2.47 27.74 23.54
N LYS A 117 -3.07 28.32 24.59
CA LYS A 117 -3.65 29.67 24.52
C LYS A 117 -2.60 30.76 24.33
N THR A 118 -1.38 30.54 24.82
CA THR A 118 -0.22 31.43 24.67
C THR A 118 0.48 31.17 23.34
N HIS A 119 1.33 32.11 22.91
CA HIS A 119 2.08 32.03 21.66
C HIS A 119 3.54 32.40 21.93
N GLU A 120 4.40 31.39 21.94
CA GLU A 120 5.84 31.59 22.00
C GLU A 120 6.45 31.48 20.59
N PRO A 121 7.57 32.18 20.29
CA PRO A 121 8.15 32.21 18.95
C PRO A 121 8.59 30.85 18.37
N TRP A 122 8.76 29.83 19.21
CA TRP A 122 9.15 28.47 18.83
C TRP A 122 7.95 27.51 18.69
N ASP A 123 6.72 28.00 18.83
CA ASP A 123 5.47 27.23 18.62
C ASP A 123 5.00 27.26 17.14
N ASP A 124 5.84 27.75 16.23
CA ASP A 124 5.54 28.00 14.81
C ASP A 124 5.26 26.71 14.01
N ALA A 125 5.88 25.58 14.38
CA ALA A 125 5.64 24.27 13.78
C ALA A 125 4.19 23.76 13.93
N VAL A 126 3.40 24.38 14.82
CA VAL A 126 2.02 23.98 15.16
C VAL A 126 0.98 25.01 14.70
N ARG A 127 1.39 26.27 14.48
CA ARG A 127 0.54 27.40 14.08
C ARG A 127 1.11 28.09 12.83
N LEU A 128 0.93 27.49 11.65
CA LEU A 128 1.10 28.15 10.35
C LEU A 128 -0.22 28.72 9.84
#